data_AF-U4KLN8-F1
#
_entry.id   AF-U4KLN8-F1
#
_cell.length_a   1.000
_cell.length_b   1.000
_cell.length_c   1.000
_cell.angle_alpha   90.00
_cell.angle_beta   90.00
_cell.angle_gamma   90.00
#
_symmetry.space_group_name_H-M   'P 1'
#
loop_
_entity.id
_entity.type
_entity.pdbx_description
1 polymer ?
#
loop_
_entity_poly.entity_id
_entity_poly.type
_entity_poly.pdbx_seq_one_letter_code
_entity_poly.pdbx_strand_id
1 'polypeptide(L)'
;MSKKNGISSKDKAKGFTKGFKDFITRGNVVDLAVGVVIGGAFGKIITSLVNDVIMPPIALLLGNVEFKELKWVLRSEVLADGTVKVTNSINYGNLIQMIIEFLIIAFSIYAVLTLIIRRKQFEEKLAKEKEALEKVEEPKEVVIPEDIKLLTEIRDLLQKENKK
;
A
#
# COMPACT_ATOMS: atom_id res chain seq x y z
N MET A 1 66.62 8.57 2.49
CA MET A 1 65.26 8.63 3.10
C MET A 1 64.25 9.05 2.04
N SER A 2 63.01 8.60 2.16
CA SER A 2 61.81 8.98 1.36
C SER A 2 61.47 8.09 0.15
N LYS A 3 60.86 6.92 0.42
CA LYS A 3 59.99 6.22 -0.55
C LYS A 3 58.65 6.96 -0.58
N LYS A 4 58.36 7.65 -1.69
CA LYS A 4 57.02 8.17 -2.02
C LYS A 4 56.06 6.99 -2.27
N ASN A 5 55.21 6.68 -1.29
CA ASN A 5 54.08 5.76 -1.47
C ASN A 5 52.98 6.46 -2.27
N GLY A 6 53.08 6.41 -3.60
CA GLY A 6 52.02 6.83 -4.50
C GLY A 6 50.97 5.72 -4.64
N ILE A 7 49.93 5.74 -3.82
CA ILE A 7 48.77 4.86 -4.00
C ILE A 7 48.11 5.23 -5.34
N SER A 8 48.19 4.32 -6.31
CA SER A 8 47.66 4.47 -7.67
C SER A 8 46.14 4.67 -7.66
N SER A 9 45.62 5.60 -8.48
CA SER A 9 44.18 5.88 -8.59
C SER A 9 43.34 4.65 -8.95
N LYS A 10 43.95 3.65 -9.61
CA LYS A 10 43.31 2.36 -9.93
C LYS A 10 43.03 1.51 -8.68
N ASP A 11 43.90 1.58 -7.67
CA ASP A 11 43.76 0.85 -6.40
C ASP A 11 42.74 1.55 -5.47
N LYS A 12 42.71 2.88 -5.49
CA LYS A 12 41.65 3.67 -4.82
C LYS A 12 40.27 3.42 -5.43
N ALA A 13 40.16 3.39 -6.77
CA ALA A 13 38.91 3.09 -7.46
C ALA A 13 38.42 1.65 -7.17
N LYS A 14 39.30 0.65 -7.20
CA LYS A 14 38.97 -0.72 -6.79
C LYS A 14 38.51 -0.78 -5.33
N GLY A 15 39.21 -0.08 -4.42
CA GLY A 15 38.84 0.01 -3.01
C GLY A 15 37.47 0.65 -2.79
N PHE A 16 37.17 1.73 -3.50
CA PHE A 16 35.86 2.39 -3.47
C PHE A 16 34.75 1.49 -4.04
N THR A 17 34.95 0.87 -5.20
CA THR A 17 33.93 -0.02 -5.79
C THR A 17 33.67 -1.26 -4.92
N LYS A 18 34.71 -1.79 -4.26
CA LYS A 18 34.58 -2.90 -3.33
C LYS A 18 33.88 -2.47 -2.04
N GLY A 19 34.27 -1.34 -1.46
CA GLY A 19 33.63 -0.77 -0.27
C GLY A 19 32.18 -0.32 -0.52
N PHE A 20 31.89 0.18 -1.73
CA PHE A 20 30.55 0.48 -2.17
C PHE A 20 29.75 -0.81 -2.32
N LYS A 21 30.26 -1.83 -3.01
CA LYS A 21 29.62 -3.15 -3.12
C LYS A 21 29.33 -3.73 -1.73
N ASP A 22 30.29 -3.70 -0.81
CA ASP A 22 30.14 -4.18 0.57
C ASP A 22 29.12 -3.35 1.38
N PHE A 23 28.93 -2.07 1.05
CA PHE A 23 27.92 -1.19 1.65
C PHE A 23 26.51 -1.49 1.15
N ILE A 24 26.31 -1.63 -0.17
CA ILE A 24 25.01 -2.01 -0.75
C ILE A 24 24.65 -3.45 -0.46
N THR A 25 25.58 -4.39 -0.27
CA THR A 25 25.23 -5.77 0.13
C THR A 25 24.72 -5.87 1.56
N ARG A 26 24.76 -4.79 2.36
CA ARG A 26 24.09 -4.74 3.66
C ARG A 26 22.59 -4.70 3.40
N GLY A 27 21.89 -5.84 3.57
CA GLY A 27 20.47 -5.99 3.22
C GLY A 27 19.56 -4.84 3.69
N ASN A 28 19.77 -4.33 4.90
CA ASN A 28 19.01 -3.20 5.44
C ASN A 28 19.09 -1.90 4.61
N VAL A 29 20.18 -1.67 3.85
CA VAL A 29 20.35 -0.48 3.01
C VAL A 29 19.63 -0.65 1.68
N VAL A 30 19.62 -1.86 1.10
CA VAL A 30 18.91 -2.14 -0.16
C VAL A 30 17.41 -2.02 0.05
N ASP A 31 16.88 -2.64 1.11
CA ASP A 31 15.45 -2.62 1.41
C ASP A 31 14.96 -1.20 1.69
N LEU A 32 15.76 -0.40 2.41
CA LEU A 32 15.49 1.02 2.62
C LEU A 32 15.50 1.79 1.29
N ALA A 33 16.51 1.59 0.45
CA ALA A 33 16.64 2.29 -0.82
C ALA A 33 15.49 1.96 -1.77
N VAL A 34 15.11 0.68 -1.86
CA VAL A 34 13.97 0.22 -2.65
C VAL A 34 12.67 0.81 -2.10
N GLY A 35 12.47 0.81 -0.77
CA GLY A 35 11.32 1.42 -0.13
C GLY A 35 11.16 2.91 -0.43
N VAL A 36 12.25 3.67 -0.41
CA VAL A 36 12.24 5.12 -0.73
C VAL A 36 11.96 5.38 -2.20
N VAL A 37 12.58 4.62 -3.12
CA VAL A 37 12.37 4.78 -4.57
C VAL A 37 10.94 4.42 -4.96
N ILE A 38 10.43 3.28 -4.48
CA ILE A 38 9.06 2.85 -4.73
C ILE A 38 8.08 3.82 -4.05
N GLY A 39 8.34 4.25 -2.82
CA GLY A 39 7.50 5.21 -2.11
C GLY A 39 7.39 6.54 -2.85
N GLY A 40 8.49 7.06 -3.38
CA GLY A 40 8.51 8.29 -4.17
C GLY A 40 7.78 8.15 -5.51
N ALA A 41 7.94 7.01 -6.20
CA ALA A 41 7.23 6.74 -7.46
C ALA A 41 5.73 6.52 -7.24
N PHE A 42 5.36 5.76 -6.21
CA PHE A 42 3.98 5.48 -5.84
C PHE A 42 3.25 6.76 -5.41
N GLY A 43 3.91 7.63 -4.64
CA GLY A 43 3.39 8.95 -4.29
C GLY A 43 2.94 9.74 -5.53
N LYS A 44 3.75 9.76 -6.60
CA LYS A 44 3.39 10.45 -7.85
C LYS A 44 2.16 9.84 -8.52
N ILE A 45 2.02 8.52 -8.51
CA ILE A 45 0.85 7.83 -9.09
C ILE A 45 -0.42 8.25 -8.33
N ILE A 46 -0.36 8.26 -7.00
CA ILE A 46 -1.48 8.70 -6.17
C ILE A 46 -1.79 10.19 -6.41
N THR A 47 -0.78 11.05 -6.44
CA THR A 47 -0.97 12.48 -6.70
C THR A 47 -1.63 12.71 -8.06
N SER A 48 -1.23 11.99 -9.11
CA SER A 48 -1.88 12.08 -10.43
C SER A 48 -3.32 11.55 -10.38
N LEU A 49 -3.58 10.41 -9.73
CA LEU A 49 -4.95 9.91 -9.56
C LEU A 49 -5.86 10.95 -8.88
N VAL A 50 -5.35 11.61 -7.85
CA VAL A 50 -6.10 12.63 -7.12
C VAL A 50 -6.34 13.85 -8.00
N ASN A 51 -5.28 14.41 -8.58
CA ASN A 51 -5.35 15.67 -9.34
C ASN A 51 -6.10 15.51 -10.66
N ASP A 52 -5.95 14.37 -11.32
CA ASP A 52 -6.46 14.17 -12.69
C ASP A 52 -7.81 13.44 -12.71
N VAL A 53 -8.16 12.66 -11.67
CA VAL A 53 -9.41 11.86 -11.64
C VAL A 53 -10.37 12.32 -10.56
N ILE A 54 -9.89 12.61 -9.35
CA ILE A 54 -10.75 12.93 -8.20
C ILE A 54 -11.07 14.43 -8.15
N MET A 55 -10.09 15.28 -8.43
CA MET A 55 -10.24 16.74 -8.38
C MET A 55 -11.20 17.29 -9.44
N PRO A 56 -11.23 16.85 -10.72
CA PRO A 56 -12.14 17.47 -11.70
C PRO A 56 -13.63 17.34 -11.35
N PRO A 57 -14.15 16.17 -10.93
CA PRO A 57 -15.52 16.06 -10.44
C PRO A 57 -15.80 16.91 -9.19
N ILE A 58 -14.85 16.96 -8.25
CA ILE A 58 -14.97 17.76 -7.03
C ILE A 58 -14.99 19.25 -7.36
N ALA A 59 -14.10 19.72 -8.24
CA ALA A 59 -14.02 21.10 -8.69
C ALA A 59 -15.31 21.53 -9.41
N LEU A 60 -15.88 20.66 -10.25
CA LEU A 60 -17.17 20.91 -10.89
C LEU A 60 -18.33 21.02 -9.88
N LEU A 61 -18.35 20.18 -8.85
CA LEU A 61 -19.40 20.19 -7.82
C LEU A 61 -19.31 21.39 -6.88
N LEU A 62 -18.09 21.81 -6.54
CA LEU A 62 -17.85 22.96 -5.67
C LEU A 62 -17.87 24.30 -6.43
N GLY A 63 -17.87 24.28 -7.77
CA GLY A 63 -17.98 25.48 -8.60
C GLY A 63 -16.65 26.18 -8.88
N ASN A 64 -15.59 25.43 -9.20
CA ASN A 64 -14.23 25.92 -9.46
C ASN A 64 -13.66 26.75 -8.30
N VAL A 65 -13.77 26.24 -7.07
CA VAL A 65 -13.28 26.95 -5.88
C VAL A 65 -11.76 26.88 -5.82
N GLU A 66 -11.10 27.87 -6.44
CA GLU A 66 -9.69 28.13 -6.20
C GLU A 66 -9.55 28.94 -4.91
N PHE A 67 -9.40 28.24 -3.78
CA PHE A 67 -9.09 28.87 -2.50
C PHE A 67 -7.78 29.68 -2.55
N LYS A 68 -6.94 29.48 -3.58
CA LYS A 68 -5.74 30.26 -3.90
C LYS A 68 -5.95 31.77 -4.00
N GLU A 69 -7.16 32.20 -4.34
CA GLU A 69 -7.46 33.62 -4.56
C GLU A 69 -7.69 34.40 -3.25
N LEU A 70 -7.85 33.70 -2.13
CA LEU A 70 -7.96 34.32 -0.81
C LEU A 70 -6.58 34.83 -0.35
N LYS A 71 -6.33 36.11 -0.62
CA LYS A 71 -5.09 36.82 -0.27
C LYS A 71 -5.42 38.00 0.60
N TRP A 72 -4.81 38.08 1.79
CA TRP A 72 -4.84 39.30 2.57
C TRP A 72 -3.70 40.19 2.06
N VAL A 73 -4.04 41.29 1.38
CA VAL A 73 -3.06 42.28 0.93
C VAL A 73 -2.70 43.18 2.11
N LEU A 74 -1.45 43.13 2.58
CA LEU A 74 -0.99 43.96 3.70
C LEU A 74 -0.47 45.33 3.23
N ARG A 75 -0.04 45.45 1.97
CA ARG A 75 0.34 46.72 1.33
C ARG A 75 0.14 46.61 -0.18
N SER A 76 -0.67 47.51 -0.73
CA SER A 76 -0.78 47.76 -2.16
C SER A 76 -0.03 49.06 -2.48
N GLU A 77 0.97 48.99 -3.36
CA GLU A 77 1.57 50.19 -3.95
C GLU A 77 1.04 50.32 -5.38
N VAL A 78 0.43 51.46 -5.67
CA VAL A 78 0.02 51.83 -7.03
C VAL A 78 1.24 52.43 -7.70
N LEU A 79 1.77 51.78 -8.73
CA LEU A 79 2.82 52.34 -9.56
C LEU A 79 2.25 53.50 -10.40
N ALA A 80 3.11 54.44 -10.80
CA ALA A 80 2.72 55.64 -11.53
C ALA A 80 2.10 55.37 -12.93
N ASP A 81 2.10 54.12 -13.38
CA ASP A 81 1.46 53.64 -14.61
C ASP A 81 0.03 53.11 -14.40
N GLY A 82 -0.51 53.20 -13.17
CA GLY A 82 -1.83 52.69 -12.81
C GLY A 82 -1.85 51.19 -12.49
N THR A 83 -0.71 50.51 -12.53
CA THR A 83 -0.62 49.09 -12.20
C THR A 83 -0.48 48.89 -10.69
N VAL A 84 -1.46 48.24 -10.07
CA VAL A 84 -1.39 47.89 -8.65
C VAL A 84 -0.41 46.74 -8.47
N LYS A 85 0.78 47.01 -7.94
CA LYS A 85 1.74 45.97 -7.59
C LYS A 85 1.56 45.60 -6.12
N VAL A 86 1.07 44.40 -5.88
CA VAL A 86 0.95 43.84 -4.52
C VAL A 86 2.36 43.50 -4.05
N THR A 87 2.96 44.37 -3.23
CA THR A 87 4.35 44.23 -2.76
C THR A 87 4.46 43.18 -1.64
N ASN A 88 3.42 42.97 -0.83
CA ASN A 88 3.36 41.89 0.17
C ASN A 88 1.91 41.46 0.44
N SER A 89 1.58 40.20 0.14
CA SER A 89 0.31 39.56 0.51
C SER A 89 0.55 38.28 1.32
N ILE A 90 -0.23 38.09 2.38
CA ILE A 90 -0.32 36.80 3.06
C ILE A 90 -1.33 35.97 2.26
N ASN A 91 -0.81 35.02 1.49
CA ASN A 91 -1.59 34.10 0.66
C ASN A 91 -2.08 32.91 1.51
N TYR A 92 -2.92 33.18 2.51
CA TYR A 92 -3.49 32.12 3.37
C TYR A 92 -4.38 31.15 2.57
N GLY A 93 -4.93 31.60 1.45
CA GLY A 93 -5.64 30.76 0.50
C GLY A 93 -4.82 29.58 -0.03
N ASN A 94 -3.53 29.80 -0.31
CA ASN A 94 -2.64 28.74 -0.77
C ASN A 94 -2.36 27.70 0.32
N LEU A 95 -2.27 28.13 1.58
CA LEU A 95 -2.09 27.20 2.71
C LEU A 95 -3.32 26.30 2.86
N ILE A 96 -4.52 26.87 2.83
CA ILE A 96 -5.78 26.12 2.94
C ILE A 96 -5.92 25.15 1.77
N GLN A 97 -5.59 25.58 0.56
CA GLN A 97 -5.58 24.70 -0.61
C GLN A 97 -4.64 23.51 -0.42
N MET A 98 -3.39 23.73 0.02
CA MET A 98 -2.43 22.65 0.26
C MET A 98 -2.90 21.67 1.35
N ILE A 99 -3.61 22.16 2.38
CA ILE A 99 -4.20 21.31 3.42
C ILE A 99 -5.31 20.44 2.84
N ILE A 100 -6.20 21.01 2.02
CA ILE A 100 -7.29 20.26 1.38
C ILE A 100 -6.71 19.20 0.43
N GLU A 101 -5.74 19.56 -0.41
CA GLU A 101 -5.06 18.62 -1.31
C GLU A 101 -4.41 17.48 -0.53
N PHE A 102 -3.72 17.77 0.57
CA PHE A 102 -3.14 16.75 1.45
C PHE A 102 -4.20 15.80 2.03
N LEU A 103 -5.34 16.32 2.50
CA LEU A 103 -6.43 15.52 3.03
C LEU A 103 -7.05 14.60 1.96
N ILE A 104 -7.23 15.10 0.73
CA ILE A 104 -7.76 14.28 -0.38
C ILE A 104 -6.76 13.19 -0.76
N ILE A 105 -5.46 13.50 -0.82
CA ILE A 105 -4.41 12.50 -1.09
C ILE A 105 -4.40 11.44 0.01
N ALA A 106 -4.40 11.85 1.29
CA ALA A 106 -4.42 10.92 2.42
C ALA A 106 -5.67 10.01 2.38
N PHE A 107 -6.84 10.58 2.11
CA PHE A 107 -8.08 9.81 1.95
C PHE A 107 -8.01 8.83 0.77
N SER A 108 -7.41 9.24 -0.35
CA SER A 108 -7.27 8.41 -1.54
C SER A 108 -6.33 7.22 -1.30
N ILE A 109 -5.20 7.44 -0.62
CA ILE A 109 -4.31 6.37 -0.18
C ILE A 109 -5.06 5.40 0.72
N TYR A 110 -5.78 5.92 1.72
CA TYR A 110 -6.58 5.11 2.62
C TYR A 110 -7.64 4.28 1.89
N ALA A 111 -8.34 4.86 0.93
CA ALA A 111 -9.35 4.18 0.13
C ALA A 111 -8.75 3.05 -0.70
N VAL A 112 -7.63 3.28 -1.38
CA VAL A 112 -6.93 2.26 -2.17
C VAL A 112 -6.40 1.14 -1.28
N LEU A 113 -5.76 1.47 -0.16
CA LEU A 113 -5.26 0.47 0.79
C LEU A 113 -6.39 -0.36 1.38
N THR A 114 -7.48 0.29 1.77
CA THR A 114 -8.66 -0.39 2.32
C THR A 114 -9.33 -1.27 1.28
N LEU A 115 -9.38 -0.87 0.01
CA LEU A 115 -9.89 -1.70 -1.07
C LEU A 115 -9.04 -2.95 -1.28
N ILE A 116 -7.71 -2.82 -1.27
CA ILE A 116 -6.79 -3.96 -1.40
C ILE A 116 -6.91 -4.90 -0.18
N ILE A 117 -6.92 -4.34 1.03
CA ILE A 117 -7.04 -5.12 2.28
C ILE A 117 -8.40 -5.83 2.34
N ARG A 118 -9.50 -5.14 1.99
CA ARG A 118 -10.84 -5.75 1.92
C ARG A 118 -10.90 -6.88 0.92
N ARG A 119 -10.25 -6.75 -0.25
CA ARG A 119 -10.18 -7.82 -1.25
C ARG A 119 -9.42 -9.04 -0.72
N LYS A 120 -8.27 -8.84 -0.07
CA LYS A 120 -7.52 -9.95 0.55
C LYS A 120 -8.31 -10.64 1.66
N GLN A 121 -8.98 -9.87 2.52
CA GLN A 121 -9.85 -10.41 3.56
C GLN A 121 -11.06 -11.16 2.98
N PHE A 122 -11.57 -10.72 1.84
CA PHE A 122 -12.65 -11.40 1.13
C PHE A 122 -12.16 -12.71 0.47
N GLU A 123 -10.97 -12.70 -0.13
CA GLU A 123 -10.32 -13.89 -0.69
C GLU A 123 -9.97 -14.93 0.39
N GLU A 124 -9.46 -14.50 1.55
CA GLU A 124 -9.21 -15.38 2.70
C GLU A 124 -10.50 -15.96 3.28
N LYS A 125 -11.59 -15.18 3.32
CA LYS A 125 -12.91 -15.68 3.74
C LYS A 125 -13.48 -16.69 2.75
N LEU A 126 -13.38 -16.41 1.45
CA LEU A 126 -13.78 -17.33 0.39
C LEU A 126 -12.94 -18.62 0.39
N ALA A 127 -11.64 -18.53 0.66
CA ALA A 127 -10.77 -19.69 0.79
C ALA A 127 -11.17 -20.55 1.99
N LYS A 128 -11.42 -19.94 3.15
CA LYS A 128 -11.91 -20.65 4.35
C LYS A 128 -13.30 -21.24 4.17
N GLU A 129 -14.18 -20.57 3.44
CA GLU A 129 -15.52 -21.06 3.13
C GLU A 129 -15.48 -22.22 2.13
N LYS A 130 -14.57 -22.18 1.14
CA LYS A 130 -14.31 -23.30 0.23
C LYS A 130 -13.69 -24.50 0.94
N GLU A 131 -12.72 -24.29 1.83
CA GLU A 131 -12.16 -25.37 2.67
C GLU A 131 -13.21 -25.95 3.63
N ALA A 132 -14.14 -25.12 4.12
CA ALA A 132 -15.26 -25.58 4.95
C ALA A 132 -16.30 -26.36 4.14
N LEU A 133 -16.53 -26.00 2.87
CA LEU A 133 -17.42 -26.71 1.96
C LEU A 133 -16.79 -28.03 1.46
N GLU A 134 -15.50 -28.06 1.13
CA GLU A 134 -14.77 -29.30 0.80
C GLU A 134 -14.72 -30.27 1.99
N LYS A 135 -14.58 -29.79 3.23
CA LYS A 135 -14.70 -30.62 4.44
C LYS A 135 -16.11 -31.16 4.71
N VAL A 136 -17.12 -30.59 4.07
CA VAL A 136 -18.52 -31.05 4.15
C VAL A 136 -18.87 -31.97 2.98
N GLU A 137 -18.16 -31.85 1.84
CA GLU A 137 -18.34 -32.66 0.63
C GLU A 137 -17.45 -33.91 0.52
N GLU A 138 -16.39 -34.06 1.33
CA GLU A 138 -15.88 -35.41 1.58
C GLU A 138 -17.05 -36.23 2.13
N PRO A 139 -17.47 -37.33 1.48
CA PRO A 139 -18.39 -38.25 2.10
C PRO A 139 -17.71 -38.60 3.41
N LYS A 140 -18.26 -38.15 4.54
CA LYS A 140 -17.98 -38.79 5.81
C LYS A 140 -18.31 -40.24 5.53
N GLU A 141 -17.30 -41.04 5.23
CA GLU A 141 -17.37 -42.48 5.36
C GLU A 141 -18.07 -42.65 6.68
N VAL A 142 -19.27 -43.20 6.62
CA VAL A 142 -20.02 -43.54 7.82
C VAL A 142 -19.10 -44.53 8.50
N VAL A 143 -18.23 -44.03 9.40
CA VAL A 143 -17.48 -44.84 10.33
C VAL A 143 -18.59 -45.39 11.21
N ILE A 144 -19.16 -46.50 10.75
CA ILE A 144 -20.07 -47.31 11.53
C ILE A 144 -19.26 -47.58 12.80
N PRO A 145 -19.68 -47.03 13.97
CA PRO A 145 -18.97 -47.28 15.21
C PRO A 145 -18.73 -48.77 15.35
N GLU A 146 -17.55 -49.19 15.82
CA GLU A 146 -17.19 -50.60 15.93
C GLU A 146 -18.31 -51.40 16.63
N ASP A 147 -18.97 -50.79 17.60
CA ASP A 147 -20.14 -51.33 18.28
C ASP A 147 -21.28 -51.74 17.34
N ILE A 148 -21.64 -50.91 16.34
CA ILE A 148 -22.71 -51.23 15.39
C ILE A 148 -22.28 -52.33 14.41
N LYS A 149 -20.98 -52.39 14.08
CA LYS A 149 -20.42 -53.46 13.25
C LYS A 149 -20.42 -54.80 13.98
N LEU A 150 -19.98 -54.80 15.23
CA LEU A 150 -20.03 -55.95 16.14
C LEU A 150 -21.48 -56.42 16.34
N LEU A 151 -22.43 -55.50 16.53
CA LEU A 151 -23.85 -55.84 16.67
C LEU A 151 -24.42 -56.47 15.38
N THR A 152 -23.94 -56.07 14.21
CA THR A 152 -24.34 -56.68 12.93
C THR A 152 -23.78 -58.09 12.79
N GLU A 153 -22.51 -58.30 13.14
CA GLU A 153 -21.87 -59.62 13.13
C GLU A 153 -22.53 -60.58 14.13
N ILE A 154 -22.87 -60.10 15.34
CA ILE A 154 -23.59 -60.91 16.35
C ILE A 154 -24.97 -61.33 15.85
N ARG A 155 -25.73 -60.42 15.21
CA ARG A 155 -27.05 -60.73 14.63
C ARG A 155 -26.93 -61.85 13.61
N ASP A 156 -25.95 -61.76 12.72
CA ASP A 156 -25.77 -62.71 11.63
C ASP A 156 -25.30 -64.09 12.16
N LEU A 157 -24.45 -64.12 13.20
CA LEU A 157 -24.07 -65.34 13.90
C LEU A 157 -25.26 -66.02 14.61
N LEU A 158 -26.09 -65.25 15.33
CA LEU A 158 -27.30 -65.77 15.97
C LEU A 158 -28.31 -66.29 14.96
N GLN A 159 -28.49 -65.61 13.83
CA GLN A 159 -29.40 -66.07 12.77
C GLN A 159 -28.91 -67.36 12.11
N LYS A 160 -27.59 -67.58 12.08
CA LYS A 160 -26.99 -68.82 11.58
C LYS A 160 -27.14 -69.97 12.58
N GLU A 161 -27.05 -69.69 13.89
CA GLU A 161 -27.33 -70.69 14.94
C GLU A 161 -28.80 -71.08 14.98
N ASN A 162 -29.73 -70.12 14.91
CA ASN A 162 -31.18 -70.39 14.93
C ASN A 162 -31.73 -71.09 13.67
N LYS A 163 -30.90 -71.27 12.63
CA LYS A 163 -31.24 -72.03 11.42
C LYS A 163 -30.75 -73.48 11.45
N LYS A 164 -30.12 -73.93 12.54
CA LYS A 164 -29.87 -75.35 12.85
C LYS A 164 -30.94 -75.87 13.80
#